data_AF-A2DKX7-F1
#
_entry.id   AF-A2DKX7-F1
#
_cell.length_a   1.000
_cell.length_b   1.000
_cell.length_c   1.000
_cell.angle_alpha   90.00
_cell.angle_beta   90.00
_cell.angle_gamma   90.00
#
_symmetry.space_group_name_H-M   'P 1'
#
loop_
_entity.id
_entity.type
_entity.pdbx_description
1 polymer ?
#
loop_
_entity_poly.entity_id
_entity_poly.type
_entity_poly.pdbx_seq_one_letter_code
_entity_poly.pdbx_strand_id
1 'polypeptide(L)'
;MLSSVGSRFAANVLLFNCSPRSNNNTMKLLKEVARGVESVGKTAEIVQLSKLKLKPCQSCLECKRPNSPNRCVIKDGLQKYLDQLHEVDAFAIGSPIYIGNPSAYFYSFIERAIYSNFMYTKTPSKFGRKIKTGLVFSMGASKETFEKTYWPKYQHIKDYMELVFGPCAGIVTNCTQVLTPKANIDYEMPLFDMDLINNYVKEHDPIELKKAFDLGVKLASK
;
A
#
# COMPACT_ATOMS: atom_id res chain seq x y z
N MET A 1 37.07 -2.51 -4.04
CA MET A 1 36.00 -3.36 -4.61
C MET A 1 35.10 -3.80 -3.46
N LEU A 2 34.02 -3.04 -3.19
CA LEU A 2 33.00 -3.49 -2.24
C LEU A 2 32.09 -4.45 -3.01
N SER A 3 32.22 -5.73 -2.69
CA SER A 3 31.33 -6.79 -3.15
C SER A 3 29.89 -6.39 -2.83
N SER A 4 29.07 -6.24 -3.88
CA SER A 4 27.61 -6.15 -3.74
C SER A 4 27.14 -7.42 -3.05
N VAL A 5 26.83 -7.32 -1.76
CA VAL A 5 26.03 -8.33 -1.07
C VAL A 5 24.71 -8.34 -1.82
N GLY A 6 24.52 -9.33 -2.69
CA GLY A 6 23.27 -9.53 -3.40
C GLY A 6 22.15 -9.51 -2.38
N SER A 7 21.14 -8.69 -2.63
CA SER A 7 19.96 -8.60 -1.77
C SER A 7 19.50 -10.01 -1.40
N ARG A 8 19.40 -10.29 -0.10
CA ARG A 8 18.90 -11.58 0.42
C ARG A 8 17.44 -11.84 0.01
N PHE A 9 16.79 -10.85 -0.59
CA PHE A 9 15.40 -10.86 -1.03
C PHE A 9 15.31 -10.56 -2.53
N ALA A 10 14.45 -11.32 -3.22
CA ALA A 10 14.40 -11.33 -4.68
C ALA A 10 13.78 -10.06 -5.31
N ALA A 11 12.99 -9.27 -4.56
CA ALA A 11 12.23 -8.15 -5.09
C ALA A 11 12.87 -6.78 -4.80
N ASN A 12 12.87 -5.88 -5.79
CA ASN A 12 13.26 -4.48 -5.63
C ASN A 12 12.14 -3.63 -5.01
N VAL A 13 10.89 -3.95 -5.33
CA VAL A 13 9.70 -3.20 -4.88
C VAL A 13 8.69 -4.14 -4.24
N LEU A 14 8.22 -3.82 -3.04
CA LEU A 14 7.13 -4.55 -2.38
C LEU A 14 5.79 -3.86 -2.61
N LEU A 15 4.75 -4.63 -2.91
CA LEU A 15 3.40 -4.13 -3.17
C LEU A 15 2.43 -4.80 -2.20
N PHE A 16 2.02 -4.10 -1.16
CA PHE A 16 1.14 -4.65 -0.13
C PHE A 16 -0.33 -4.53 -0.54
N ASN A 17 -1.00 -5.64 -0.81
CA ASN A 17 -2.46 -5.66 -0.96
C ASN A 17 -3.13 -5.82 0.41
N CYS A 18 -3.67 -4.74 0.92
CA CYS A 18 -4.47 -4.68 2.16
C CYS A 18 -5.94 -5.04 1.93
N SER A 19 -6.37 -5.34 0.69
CA SER A 19 -7.72 -5.83 0.45
C SER A 19 -7.92 -7.23 1.05
N PRO A 20 -9.08 -7.52 1.68
CA PRO A 20 -9.44 -8.90 2.01
C PRO A 20 -9.60 -9.76 0.75
N ARG A 21 -9.83 -9.15 -0.42
CA ARG A 21 -10.03 -9.84 -1.69
C ARG A 21 -8.72 -9.89 -2.49
N SER A 22 -8.33 -11.07 -2.95
CA SER A 22 -7.07 -11.26 -3.67
C SER A 22 -7.15 -10.99 -5.17
N ASN A 23 -8.34 -10.84 -5.77
CA ASN A 23 -8.51 -10.76 -7.23
C ASN A 23 -9.55 -9.69 -7.65
N ASN A 24 -9.52 -8.51 -7.02
CA ASN A 24 -10.50 -7.43 -7.29
C ASN A 24 -9.78 -6.07 -7.49
N ASN A 25 -10.51 -4.94 -7.47
CA ASN A 25 -10.04 -3.60 -7.86
C ASN A 25 -8.65 -3.22 -7.30
N THR A 26 -8.41 -3.35 -5.99
CA THR A 26 -7.10 -3.04 -5.40
C THR A 26 -5.97 -3.90 -5.99
N MET A 27 -6.21 -5.22 -6.16
CA MET A 27 -5.23 -6.12 -6.78
C MET A 27 -5.00 -5.75 -8.24
N LYS A 28 -6.06 -5.39 -8.98
CA LYS A 28 -5.96 -4.99 -10.39
C LYS A 28 -4.98 -3.81 -10.54
N LEU A 29 -5.15 -2.77 -9.72
CA LEU A 29 -4.24 -1.61 -9.70
C LEU A 29 -2.81 -2.01 -9.28
N LEU A 30 -2.65 -2.83 -8.24
CA LEU A 30 -1.31 -3.25 -7.81
C LEU A 30 -0.60 -4.11 -8.87
N LYS A 31 -1.32 -4.90 -9.65
CA LYS A 31 -0.75 -5.60 -10.82
C LYS A 31 -0.24 -4.62 -11.86
N GLU A 32 -0.95 -3.52 -12.11
CA GLU A 32 -0.44 -2.45 -13.00
C GLU A 32 0.80 -1.77 -12.44
N VAL A 33 0.83 -1.49 -11.13
CA VAL A 33 2.03 -0.99 -10.46
C VAL A 33 3.19 -1.97 -10.66
N ALA A 34 2.96 -3.27 -10.49
CA ALA A 34 3.98 -4.31 -10.73
C ALA A 34 4.49 -4.27 -12.18
N ARG A 35 3.59 -4.21 -13.18
CA ARG A 35 3.97 -4.07 -14.59
C ARG A 35 4.80 -2.81 -14.84
N GLY A 36 4.46 -1.70 -14.19
CA GLY A 36 5.23 -0.46 -14.25
C GLY A 36 6.66 -0.64 -13.73
N VAL A 37 6.82 -1.32 -12.58
CA VAL A 37 8.13 -1.65 -12.01
C VAL A 37 8.94 -2.54 -12.97
N GLU A 38 8.31 -3.59 -13.49
CA GLU A 38 8.95 -4.57 -14.39
C GLU A 38 9.35 -3.95 -15.73
N SER A 39 8.60 -2.97 -16.22
CA SER A 39 8.88 -2.28 -17.49
C SER A 39 10.23 -1.55 -17.52
N VAL A 40 10.81 -1.23 -16.35
CA VAL A 40 12.11 -0.58 -16.21
C VAL A 40 13.21 -1.53 -15.71
N GLY A 41 12.98 -2.85 -15.83
CA GLY A 41 13.98 -3.88 -15.52
C GLY A 41 14.16 -4.16 -14.03
N LYS A 42 13.20 -3.76 -13.19
CA LYS A 42 13.17 -4.04 -11.74
C LYS A 42 12.15 -5.13 -11.41
N THR A 43 12.26 -5.72 -10.23
CA THR A 43 11.35 -6.79 -9.78
C THR A 43 10.35 -6.29 -8.75
N ALA A 44 9.12 -6.79 -8.81
CA ALA A 44 8.07 -6.50 -7.84
C ALA A 44 7.53 -7.78 -7.18
N GLU A 45 7.23 -7.74 -5.88
CA GLU A 45 6.48 -8.80 -5.19
C GLU A 45 5.17 -8.21 -4.64
N ILE A 46 4.03 -8.81 -5.00
CA ILE A 46 2.74 -8.47 -4.41
C ILE A 46 2.48 -9.36 -3.19
N VAL A 47 2.27 -8.72 -2.04
CA VAL A 47 2.02 -9.37 -0.76
C VAL A 47 0.54 -9.26 -0.39
N GLN A 48 -0.16 -10.39 -0.33
CA GLN A 48 -1.56 -10.45 0.08
C GLN A 48 -1.69 -10.50 1.61
N LEU A 49 -1.90 -9.35 2.27
CA LEU A 49 -1.90 -9.29 3.75
C LEU A 49 -2.98 -10.15 4.39
N SER A 50 -4.15 -10.27 3.77
CA SER A 50 -5.25 -11.09 4.28
C SER A 50 -5.00 -12.60 4.24
N LYS A 51 -3.93 -13.06 3.57
CA LYS A 51 -3.47 -14.45 3.64
C LYS A 51 -2.42 -14.69 4.72
N LEU A 52 -1.93 -13.62 5.36
CA LEU A 52 -0.95 -13.73 6.43
C LEU A 52 -1.68 -13.86 7.77
N LYS A 53 -1.20 -14.77 8.62
CA LYS A 53 -1.50 -14.70 10.05
C LYS A 53 -0.70 -13.52 10.62
N LEU A 54 -1.34 -12.36 10.77
CA LEU A 54 -0.71 -11.16 11.31
C LEU A 54 -1.50 -10.60 12.48
N LYS A 55 -0.81 -9.90 13.38
CA LYS A 55 -1.37 -9.16 14.50
C LYS A 55 -1.22 -7.66 14.25
N PRO A 56 -2.15 -6.82 14.73
CA PRO A 56 -1.96 -5.38 14.77
C PRO A 56 -0.85 -5.02 15.77
N CYS A 57 -0.46 -3.74 15.81
CA CYS A 57 0.49 -3.27 16.82
C CYS A 57 -0.07 -3.56 18.22
N GLN A 58 0.76 -4.11 19.11
CA GLN A 58 0.37 -4.45 20.50
C GLN A 58 0.82 -3.38 21.51
N SER A 59 1.39 -2.26 21.05
CA SER A 59 1.96 -1.22 21.89
C SER A 59 2.89 -1.74 23.01
N CYS A 60 3.60 -2.85 22.77
CA CYS A 60 4.48 -3.46 23.77
C CYS A 60 5.77 -2.66 24.05
N LEU A 61 6.04 -1.64 23.24
CA LEU A 61 7.22 -0.76 23.32
C LEU A 61 8.59 -1.45 23.21
N GLU A 62 8.64 -2.75 22.94
CA GLU A 62 9.90 -3.50 22.76
C GLU A 62 10.78 -2.89 21.65
N CYS A 63 10.17 -2.41 20.57
CA CYS A 63 10.90 -1.72 19.49
C CYS A 63 11.55 -0.39 19.93
N LYS A 64 11.18 0.16 21.09
CA LYS A 64 11.67 1.44 21.65
C LYS A 64 12.71 1.27 22.76
N ARG A 65 12.98 0.04 23.23
CA ARG A 65 14.01 -0.20 24.25
C ARG A 65 15.40 0.21 23.75
N PRO A 66 16.32 0.65 24.63
CA PRO A 66 17.68 1.05 24.23
C PRO A 66 18.44 -0.03 23.45
N ASN A 67 18.25 -1.30 23.80
CA ASN A 67 18.90 -2.45 23.16
C ASN A 67 17.99 -3.18 22.16
N SER A 68 16.94 -2.50 21.69
CA SER A 68 16.03 -3.04 20.68
C SER A 68 16.77 -3.35 19.39
N PRO A 69 16.40 -4.42 18.65
CA PRO A 69 16.95 -4.71 17.32
C PRO A 69 16.51 -3.68 16.26
N ASN A 70 15.91 -2.55 16.66
CA ASN A 70 15.36 -1.52 15.79
C ASN A 70 14.27 -2.01 14.84
N ARG A 71 13.62 -3.13 15.22
CA ARG A 71 12.59 -3.83 14.44
C ARG A 71 11.42 -4.21 15.35
N CYS A 72 10.28 -4.55 14.74
CA CYS A 72 9.16 -5.12 15.49
C CYS A 72 9.53 -6.53 16.00
N VAL A 73 9.20 -6.85 17.25
CA VAL A 73 9.50 -8.16 17.86
C VAL A 73 8.37 -9.19 17.71
N ILE A 74 7.20 -8.77 17.20
CA ILE A 74 6.03 -9.63 17.06
C ILE A 74 6.26 -10.63 15.93
N LYS A 75 6.53 -11.88 16.31
CA LYS A 75 6.73 -13.00 15.38
C LYS A 75 5.41 -13.47 14.78
N ASP A 76 5.16 -13.09 13.54
CA ASP A 76 4.01 -13.52 12.74
C ASP A 76 4.29 -13.42 11.24
N GLY A 77 3.28 -13.63 10.40
CA GLY A 77 3.43 -13.63 8.94
C GLY A 77 3.88 -12.29 8.35
N LEU A 78 3.76 -11.18 9.10
CA LEU A 78 4.18 -9.86 8.64
C LEU A 78 5.67 -9.58 8.92
N GLN A 79 6.27 -10.25 9.90
CA GLN A 79 7.66 -10.03 10.35
C GLN A 79 8.65 -10.00 9.18
N LYS A 80 8.62 -11.01 8.31
CA LYS A 80 9.57 -11.11 7.17
C LYS A 80 9.50 -9.90 6.24
N TYR A 81 8.31 -9.31 6.08
CA TYR A 81 8.09 -8.18 5.19
C TYR A 81 8.52 -6.87 5.83
N LEU A 82 8.30 -6.70 7.13
CA LEU A 82 8.87 -5.57 7.88
C LEU A 82 10.40 -5.60 7.81
N ASP A 83 11.00 -6.79 7.87
CA ASP A 83 12.45 -6.94 7.76
C ASP A 83 12.98 -6.59 6.37
N GLN A 84 12.23 -6.96 5.32
CA GLN A 84 12.54 -6.62 3.94
C GLN A 84 12.48 -5.12 3.64
N LEU A 85 11.69 -4.33 4.39
CA LEU A 85 11.64 -2.87 4.20
C LEU A 85 13.03 -2.21 4.34
N HIS A 86 13.95 -2.83 5.09
CA HIS A 86 15.33 -2.32 5.23
C HIS A 86 16.19 -2.50 3.98
N GLU A 87 15.80 -3.38 3.06
CA GLU A 87 16.60 -3.75 1.88
C GLU A 87 15.99 -3.27 0.55
N VAL A 88 14.66 -3.09 0.47
CA VAL A 88 13.97 -2.74 -0.78
C VAL A 88 14.19 -1.29 -1.23
N ASP A 89 14.15 -1.05 -2.53
CA ASP A 89 14.29 0.29 -3.11
C ASP A 89 13.05 1.15 -2.78
N ALA A 90 11.87 0.52 -2.86
CA ALA A 90 10.58 1.17 -2.68
C ALA A 90 9.49 0.19 -2.23
N PHE A 91 8.34 0.71 -1.81
CA PHE A 91 7.13 -0.08 -1.65
C PHE A 91 5.86 0.72 -1.94
N ALA A 92 4.76 0.03 -2.24
CA ALA A 92 3.43 0.62 -2.32
C ALA A 92 2.44 -0.11 -1.41
N ILE A 93 1.41 0.61 -0.95
CA ILE A 93 0.32 0.06 -0.15
C ILE A 93 -0.99 0.28 -0.90
N GLY A 94 -1.64 -0.81 -1.28
CA GLY A 94 -2.97 -0.81 -1.87
C GLY A 94 -4.02 -1.16 -0.84
N SER A 95 -5.03 -0.31 -0.65
CA SER A 95 -6.15 -0.59 0.24
C SER A 95 -7.48 -0.21 -0.38
N PRO A 96 -8.55 -1.00 -0.17
CA PRO A 96 -9.89 -0.48 -0.33
C PRO A 96 -10.20 0.55 0.77
N ILE A 97 -11.12 1.47 0.48
CA ILE A 97 -11.76 2.33 1.50
C ILE A 97 -13.10 1.69 1.90
N TYR A 98 -13.21 1.32 3.17
CA TYR A 98 -14.40 0.76 3.80
C TYR A 98 -14.89 1.70 4.88
N ILE A 99 -16.19 2.06 4.82
CA ILE A 99 -16.82 2.96 5.80
C ILE A 99 -15.98 4.26 5.97
N GLY A 100 -15.50 4.81 4.85
CA GLY A 100 -14.69 6.02 4.84
C GLY A 100 -13.34 5.90 5.55
N ASN A 101 -12.72 4.72 5.62
CA ASN A 101 -11.34 4.50 6.09
C ASN A 101 -10.62 3.41 5.26
N PRO A 102 -9.27 3.43 5.16
CA PRO A 102 -8.51 2.26 4.70
C PRO A 102 -8.86 1.01 5.51
N SER A 103 -8.65 -0.16 4.92
CA SER A 103 -8.94 -1.45 5.54
C SER A 103 -8.18 -1.68 6.86
N ALA A 104 -8.69 -2.58 7.71
CA ALA A 104 -8.00 -2.98 8.93
C ALA A 104 -6.60 -3.57 8.68
N TYR A 105 -6.38 -4.24 7.53
CA TYR A 105 -5.06 -4.74 7.12
C TYR A 105 -4.08 -3.61 6.81
N PHE A 106 -4.57 -2.49 6.26
CA PHE A 106 -3.76 -1.30 6.04
C PHE A 106 -3.24 -0.76 7.37
N TYR A 107 -4.14 -0.55 8.34
CA TYR A 107 -3.74 -0.06 9.67
C TYR A 107 -2.83 -1.05 10.42
N SER A 108 -3.14 -2.34 10.36
CA SER A 108 -2.28 -3.38 10.98
C SER A 108 -0.85 -3.38 10.41
N PHE A 109 -0.70 -3.08 9.12
CA PHE A 109 0.61 -2.92 8.49
C PHE A 109 1.28 -1.61 8.86
N ILE A 110 0.63 -0.46 8.60
CA ILE A 110 1.27 0.85 8.75
C ILE A 110 1.64 1.15 10.19
N GLU A 111 0.82 0.76 11.17
CA GLU A 111 1.14 0.93 12.58
C GLU A 111 2.44 0.22 12.93
N ARG A 112 2.62 -1.02 12.49
CA ARG A 112 3.84 -1.78 12.78
C ARG A 112 5.03 -1.25 11.99
N ALA A 113 4.85 -0.96 10.70
CA ALA A 113 5.93 -0.49 9.83
C ALA A 113 6.44 0.89 10.26
N ILE A 114 5.55 1.83 10.59
CA ILE A 114 5.89 3.18 11.05
C ILE A 114 6.38 3.12 12.49
N TYR A 115 5.60 2.55 13.42
CA TYR A 115 5.92 2.67 14.84
C TYR A 115 7.23 1.98 15.23
N SER A 116 7.58 0.82 14.64
CA SER A 116 8.87 0.18 14.93
C SER A 116 10.07 0.97 14.43
N ASN A 117 9.89 1.78 13.38
CA ASN A 117 10.94 2.52 12.70
C ASN A 117 10.95 4.03 12.97
N PHE A 118 9.93 4.54 13.64
CA PHE A 118 9.87 5.93 14.09
C PHE A 118 10.78 6.17 15.30
N MET A 119 11.43 7.33 15.36
CA MET A 119 12.23 7.77 16.52
C MET A 119 11.74 9.12 17.04
N TYR A 120 11.70 9.28 18.36
CA TYR A 120 11.40 10.55 19.02
C TYR A 120 12.66 11.42 19.13
N THR A 121 13.29 11.69 17.99
CA THR A 121 14.53 12.48 17.88
C THR A 121 14.44 13.41 16.66
N LYS A 122 15.46 14.26 16.47
CA LYS A 122 15.57 15.11 15.28
C LYS A 122 15.71 14.32 13.97
N THR A 123 16.05 13.03 14.05
CA THR A 123 16.14 12.10 12.91
C THR A 123 15.13 10.98 13.12
N PRO A 124 13.87 11.17 12.69
CA PRO A 124 12.74 10.36 13.13
C PRO A 124 12.64 8.97 12.47
N SER A 125 13.69 8.51 11.78
CA SER A 125 13.71 7.25 11.02
C SER A 125 14.90 6.38 11.39
N LYS A 126 14.64 5.08 11.59
CA LYS A 126 15.66 4.04 11.83
C LYS A 126 16.29 3.46 10.56
N PHE A 127 15.79 3.79 9.37
CA PHE A 127 16.27 3.18 8.13
C PHE A 127 17.65 3.67 7.69
N GLY A 128 18.08 4.86 8.14
CA GLY A 128 19.35 5.48 7.71
C GLY A 128 19.39 5.86 6.22
N ARG A 129 18.33 5.59 5.47
CA ARG A 129 18.15 5.90 4.05
C ARG A 129 16.69 6.24 3.76
N LYS A 130 16.45 6.85 2.61
CA LYS A 130 15.09 7.06 2.09
C LYS A 130 14.61 5.81 1.33
N ILE A 131 13.33 5.49 1.47
CA ILE A 131 12.60 4.44 0.76
C ILE A 131 11.41 5.14 0.10
N LYS A 132 11.30 5.05 -1.23
CA LYS A 132 10.17 5.65 -1.95
C LYS A 132 8.89 4.90 -1.61
N THR A 133 7.80 5.62 -1.41
CA THR A 133 6.50 5.01 -1.08
C THR A 133 5.43 5.35 -2.10
N GLY A 134 4.41 4.50 -2.23
CA GLY A 134 3.24 4.76 -3.07
C GLY A 134 1.94 4.35 -2.37
N LEU A 135 0.86 5.06 -2.65
CA LEU A 135 -0.46 4.76 -2.11
C LEU A 135 -1.44 4.45 -3.25
N VAL A 136 -2.22 3.39 -3.07
CA VAL A 136 -3.26 2.98 -4.02
C VAL A 136 -4.56 2.78 -3.25
N PHE A 137 -5.61 3.52 -3.61
CA PHE A 137 -6.92 3.40 -2.98
C PHE A 137 -7.99 3.00 -3.98
N SER A 138 -8.83 2.04 -3.61
CA SER A 138 -10.03 1.69 -4.40
C SER A 138 -11.29 1.87 -3.57
N MET A 139 -12.35 2.45 -4.13
CA MET A 139 -13.57 2.73 -3.40
C MET A 139 -14.77 2.89 -4.32
N GLY A 140 -15.97 2.74 -3.75
CA GLY A 140 -17.22 3.04 -4.45
C GLY A 140 -17.60 4.52 -4.45
N ALA A 141 -16.97 5.37 -3.67
CA ALA A 141 -17.25 6.81 -3.68
C ALA A 141 -16.64 7.48 -4.92
N SER A 142 -17.18 8.65 -5.32
CA SER A 142 -16.62 9.43 -6.42
C SER A 142 -15.24 10.00 -6.08
N LYS A 143 -14.47 10.36 -7.11
CA LYS A 143 -13.18 11.04 -6.95
C LYS A 143 -13.31 12.34 -6.16
N GLU A 144 -14.39 13.09 -6.38
CA GLU A 144 -14.68 14.32 -5.64
C GLU A 144 -14.87 14.04 -4.15
N THR A 145 -15.65 13.01 -3.79
CA THR A 145 -15.84 12.61 -2.39
C THR A 145 -14.52 12.17 -1.76
N PHE A 146 -13.67 11.44 -2.51
CA PHE A 146 -12.35 11.10 -2.01
C PHE A 146 -11.53 12.35 -1.71
N GLU A 147 -11.42 13.28 -2.66
CA GLU A 147 -10.58 14.48 -2.52
C GLU A 147 -11.06 15.44 -1.44
N LYS A 148 -12.38 15.65 -1.33
CA LYS A 148 -12.97 16.61 -0.38
C LYS A 148 -13.19 16.04 1.01
N THR A 149 -13.44 14.73 1.12
CA THR A 149 -13.90 14.13 2.39
C THR A 149 -12.93 13.10 2.95
N TYR A 150 -12.38 12.21 2.13
CA TYR A 150 -11.57 11.10 2.63
C TYR A 150 -10.08 11.45 2.71
N TRP A 151 -9.50 12.00 1.64
CA TRP A 151 -8.09 12.33 1.58
C TRP A 151 -7.63 13.27 2.70
N PRO A 152 -8.35 14.36 3.05
CA PRO A 152 -7.95 15.22 4.17
C PRO A 152 -7.81 14.46 5.49
N LYS A 153 -8.58 13.39 5.68
CA LYS A 153 -8.49 12.55 6.89
C LYS A 153 -7.22 11.71 6.92
N TYR A 154 -6.60 11.39 5.79
CA TYR A 154 -5.44 10.49 5.72
C TYR A 154 -4.13 11.20 5.39
N GLN A 155 -4.14 12.53 5.20
CA GLN A 155 -2.92 13.31 4.97
C GLN A 155 -1.87 13.04 6.05
N HIS A 156 -2.27 13.01 7.31
CA HIS A 156 -1.38 12.68 8.42
C HIS A 156 -0.68 11.31 8.26
N ILE A 157 -1.35 10.32 7.67
CA ILE A 157 -0.75 9.00 7.42
C ILE A 157 0.37 9.15 6.38
N LYS A 158 0.13 9.88 5.30
CA LYS A 158 1.16 10.20 4.30
C LYS A 158 2.32 10.95 4.96
N ASP A 159 2.04 11.92 5.82
CA ASP A 159 3.07 12.71 6.48
C ASP A 159 3.96 11.83 7.37
N TYR A 160 3.38 10.92 8.15
CA TYR A 160 4.16 9.93 8.93
C TYR A 160 4.93 8.95 8.05
N MET A 161 4.36 8.54 6.91
CA MET A 161 5.08 7.73 5.94
C MET A 161 6.30 8.47 5.37
N GLU A 162 6.14 9.74 5.01
CA GLU A 162 7.25 10.55 4.50
C GLU A 162 8.30 10.86 5.55
N LEU A 163 7.86 11.02 6.79
CA LEU A 163 8.73 11.22 7.96
C LEU A 163 9.61 10.00 8.24
N VAL A 164 9.05 8.79 8.14
CA VAL A 164 9.76 7.54 8.48
C VAL A 164 10.49 6.92 7.29
N PHE A 165 9.87 6.89 6.11
CA PHE A 165 10.42 6.19 4.94
C PHE A 165 11.06 7.15 3.95
N GLY A 166 10.40 8.26 3.64
CA GLY A 166 10.80 9.17 2.57
C GLY A 166 9.68 9.45 1.57
N PRO A 167 9.98 10.11 0.45
CA PRO A 167 8.96 10.75 -0.39
C PRO A 167 7.91 9.76 -0.92
N CYS A 168 6.65 10.22 -0.94
CA CYS A 168 5.57 9.52 -1.62
C CYS A 168 5.63 9.82 -3.12
N ALA A 169 5.93 8.81 -3.94
CA ALA A 169 6.03 8.89 -5.39
C ALA A 169 4.68 9.17 -6.08
N GLY A 170 3.57 8.90 -5.40
CA GLY A 170 2.24 9.22 -5.89
C GLY A 170 1.12 8.49 -5.16
N ILE A 171 -0.09 9.00 -5.38
CA ILE A 171 -1.34 8.43 -4.90
C ILE A 171 -2.19 8.11 -6.13
N VAL A 172 -2.63 6.86 -6.24
CA VAL A 172 -3.54 6.40 -7.28
C VAL A 172 -4.86 6.07 -6.65
N THR A 173 -5.94 6.53 -7.25
CA THR A 173 -7.30 6.19 -6.83
C THR A 173 -8.05 5.52 -7.96
N ASN A 174 -8.93 4.59 -7.58
CA ASN A 174 -9.94 3.98 -8.43
C ASN A 174 -11.28 4.17 -7.75
N CYS A 175 -12.10 5.04 -8.31
CA CYS A 175 -13.38 5.45 -7.74
C CYS A 175 -14.54 4.71 -8.42
N THR A 176 -14.33 3.41 -8.65
CA THR A 176 -15.30 2.55 -9.32
C THR A 176 -16.43 2.22 -8.36
N GLN A 177 -17.61 2.77 -8.62
CA GLN A 177 -18.85 2.54 -7.87
C GLN A 177 -19.28 1.06 -7.76
N VAL A 178 -18.51 0.07 -8.21
CA VAL A 178 -18.88 -1.35 -8.18
C VAL A 178 -17.89 -2.22 -7.41
N LEU A 179 -18.44 -2.93 -6.44
CA LEU A 179 -17.75 -3.91 -5.58
C LEU A 179 -17.55 -5.27 -6.27
N THR A 180 -18.31 -5.61 -7.32
CA THR A 180 -18.18 -6.86 -8.09
C THR A 180 -19.00 -6.77 -9.40
N PRO A 181 -18.55 -7.33 -10.54
CA PRO A 181 -19.34 -7.37 -11.79
C PRO A 181 -20.73 -8.02 -11.68
N LYS A 182 -21.00 -8.74 -10.58
CA LYS A 182 -22.28 -9.39 -10.27
C LYS A 182 -23.01 -8.75 -9.08
N ALA A 183 -22.70 -7.50 -8.75
CA ALA A 183 -23.21 -6.86 -7.53
C ALA A 183 -24.74 -6.86 -7.42
N ASN A 184 -25.45 -6.75 -8.56
CA ASN A 184 -26.91 -6.78 -8.65
C ASN A 184 -27.52 -8.17 -8.79
N ILE A 185 -26.71 -9.20 -9.06
CA ILE A 185 -27.17 -10.60 -9.19
C ILE A 185 -27.01 -11.32 -7.85
N ASP A 186 -25.86 -11.10 -7.20
CA ASP A 186 -25.49 -11.84 -5.99
C ASP A 186 -25.84 -11.06 -4.70
N TYR A 187 -26.22 -9.78 -4.77
CA TYR A 187 -26.46 -8.93 -3.60
C TYR A 187 -27.63 -7.93 -3.78
N GLU A 188 -28.39 -7.68 -2.71
CA GLU A 188 -29.46 -6.68 -2.69
C GLU A 188 -28.88 -5.28 -2.49
N MET A 189 -28.56 -4.60 -3.59
CA MET A 189 -27.99 -3.25 -3.57
C MET A 189 -28.75 -2.31 -4.52
N PRO A 190 -30.01 -1.94 -4.20
CA PRO A 190 -30.92 -1.26 -5.14
C PRO A 190 -30.51 0.17 -5.51
N LEU A 191 -29.55 0.75 -4.80
CA LEU A 191 -29.00 2.07 -5.12
C LEU A 191 -27.97 2.05 -6.25
N PHE A 192 -27.50 0.88 -6.69
CA PHE A 192 -26.46 0.75 -7.70
C PHE A 192 -27.07 0.44 -9.07
N ASP A 193 -26.96 1.39 -9.99
CA ASP A 193 -27.28 1.20 -11.41
C ASP A 193 -26.06 0.59 -12.12
N MET A 194 -26.16 -0.69 -12.49
CA MET A 194 -25.03 -1.40 -13.09
C MET A 194 -24.65 -0.90 -14.48
N ASP A 195 -25.58 -0.34 -15.26
CA ASP A 195 -25.28 0.17 -16.60
C ASP A 195 -24.48 1.46 -16.50
N LEU A 196 -24.89 2.36 -15.60
CA LEU A 196 -24.12 3.56 -15.28
C LEU A 196 -22.72 3.20 -14.79
N ILE A 197 -22.60 2.20 -13.92
CA ILE A 197 -21.30 1.84 -13.37
C ILE A 197 -20.42 1.14 -14.41
N ASN A 198 -20.96 0.24 -15.23
CA ASN A 198 -20.21 -0.41 -16.30
C ASN A 198 -19.71 0.61 -17.33
N ASN A 199 -20.53 1.60 -17.68
CA ASN A 199 -20.11 2.69 -18.57
C ASN A 199 -19.01 3.54 -17.93
N TYR A 200 -19.15 3.90 -16.66
CA TYR A 200 -18.11 4.62 -15.91
C TYR A 200 -16.79 3.86 -15.89
N VAL A 201 -16.83 2.57 -15.54
CA VAL A 201 -15.67 1.67 -15.51
C VAL A 201 -15.00 1.63 -16.88
N LYS A 202 -15.78 1.45 -17.96
CA LYS A 202 -15.25 1.39 -19.33
C LYS A 202 -14.48 2.67 -19.71
N GLU A 203 -14.96 3.83 -19.28
CA GLU A 203 -14.34 5.13 -19.55
C GLU A 203 -13.11 5.40 -18.65
N HIS A 204 -13.20 5.09 -17.35
CA HIS A 204 -12.24 5.54 -16.35
C HIS A 204 -11.16 4.52 -16.00
N ASP A 205 -11.45 3.21 -16.07
CA ASP A 205 -10.46 2.18 -15.71
C ASP A 205 -9.17 2.31 -16.52
N PRO A 206 -9.18 2.48 -17.86
CA PRO A 206 -7.94 2.60 -18.63
C PRO A 206 -7.03 3.74 -18.12
N ILE A 207 -7.64 4.86 -17.71
CA ILE A 207 -6.93 6.03 -17.17
C ILE A 207 -6.32 5.72 -15.81
N GLU A 208 -7.08 5.08 -14.92
CA GLU A 208 -6.63 4.75 -13.56
C GLU A 208 -5.58 3.63 -13.56
N LEU A 209 -5.72 2.64 -14.45
CA LEU A 209 -4.72 1.60 -14.69
C LEU A 209 -3.42 2.19 -15.24
N LYS A 210 -3.50 3.16 -16.15
CA LYS A 210 -2.31 3.88 -16.62
C LYS A 210 -1.62 4.64 -15.49
N LYS A 211 -2.37 5.34 -14.62
CA LYS A 211 -1.79 6.01 -13.44
C LYS A 211 -1.11 5.02 -12.50
N ALA A 212 -1.68 3.83 -12.30
CA ALA A 212 -1.07 2.76 -11.52
C ALA A 212 0.23 2.25 -12.16
N PHE A 213 0.24 2.05 -13.47
CA PHE A 213 1.46 1.72 -14.22
C PHE A 213 2.54 2.80 -14.06
N ASP A 214 2.18 4.07 -14.28
CA ASP A 214 3.09 5.20 -14.16
C ASP A 214 3.65 5.34 -12.72
N LEU A 215 2.86 5.00 -11.69
CA LEU A 215 3.33 4.92 -10.30
C LEU A 215 4.41 3.84 -10.15
N GLY A 216 4.22 2.66 -10.75
CA GLY A 216 5.21 1.58 -10.75
C GLY A 216 6.56 2.01 -11.33
N VAL A 217 6.53 2.70 -12.48
CA VAL A 217 7.73 3.28 -13.11
C VAL A 217 8.43 4.24 -12.15
N LYS A 218 7.70 5.13 -11.48
CA LYS A 218 8.26 6.10 -10.53
C LYS A 218 8.89 5.45 -9.30
N LEU A 219 8.28 4.38 -8.77
CA LEU A 219 8.80 3.64 -7.63
C LEU A 219 10.12 2.94 -7.95
N ALA A 220 10.26 2.44 -9.17
CA ALA A 220 11.43 1.69 -9.64
C ALA A 220 12.56 2.58 -10.21
N SER A 221 12.24 3.82 -10.57
CA SER A 221 13.22 4.80 -11.09
C SER A 221 14.17 5.28 -10.00
N LYS A 222 15.39 5.67 -10.40
CA LYS A 222 16.39 6.28 -9.50
C LYS A 222 15.90 7.60 -8.92
#